data_AF-A0A7G9WCI6-F1
#
_entry.id   AF-A0A7G9WCI6-F1
#
_cell.length_a   1.000
_cell.length_b   1.000
_cell.length_c   1.000
_cell.angle_alpha   90.00
_cell.angle_beta   90.00
_cell.angle_gamma   90.00
#
_symmetry.space_group_name_H-M   'P 1'
#
loop_
_entity.id
_entity.type
_entity.pdbx_description
1 polymer ?
#
loop_
_entity_poly.entity_id
_entity_poly.type
_entity_poly.pdbx_seq_one_letter_code
_entity_poly.pdbx_strand_id
1 'polypeptide(L)'
;MFINFKVIDSISLKPIKGFKIKVECKNFDSQHIGDGDILVGLPKTCQTINLTIDAPLYKNITYNLDTREINKNLVVGLEFIDVFEEEVVTA
;
A
#
# COMPACT_ATOMS: atom_id res chain seq x y z
N MET A 1 13.36 12.20 -5.09
CA MET A 1 13.83 10.84 -4.74
C MET A 1 12.84 9.84 -5.31
N PHE A 2 13.20 8.57 -5.44
CA PHE A 2 12.28 7.54 -5.94
C PHE A 2 12.20 6.40 -4.93
N ILE A 3 10.98 5.92 -4.69
CA ILE A 3 10.72 4.74 -3.87
C ILE A 3 9.95 3.75 -4.76
N ASN A 4 10.46 2.53 -4.81
CA ASN A 4 9.80 1.41 -5.45
C ASN A 4 8.93 0.70 -4.41
N PHE A 5 7.63 0.62 -4.66
CA PHE A 5 6.67 -0.10 -3.83
C PHE A 5 6.29 -1.39 -4.52
N LYS A 6 6.39 -2.50 -3.79
CA LYS A 6 5.94 -3.82 -4.24
C LYS A 6 4.79 -4.28 -3.35
N VAL A 7 3.60 -4.38 -3.91
CA VAL A 7 2.40 -4.81 -3.21
C VAL A 7 2.09 -6.25 -3.56
N ILE A 8 2.11 -7.11 -2.56
CA ILE A 8 1.89 -8.55 -2.70
C ILE A 8 0.77 -9.02 -1.78
N ASP A 9 0.16 -10.14 -2.16
CA ASP A 9 -0.70 -10.91 -1.28
C ASP A 9 0.15 -11.62 -0.23
N SER A 10 -0.18 -11.46 1.04
CA SER A 10 0.64 -11.97 2.15
C SER A 10 0.71 -13.49 2.21
N ILE A 11 -0.29 -14.20 1.66
CA ILE A 11 -0.39 -15.66 1.70
C ILE A 11 0.29 -16.29 0.48
N SER A 12 -0.13 -15.91 -0.73
CA SER A 12 0.38 -16.46 -1.99
C SER A 12 1.71 -15.85 -2.43
N LEU A 13 2.13 -14.74 -1.81
CA LEU A 13 3.33 -13.96 -2.15
C LEU A 13 3.34 -13.46 -3.61
N LYS A 14 2.16 -13.43 -4.25
CA LYS A 14 1.98 -12.96 -5.63
C LYS A 14 1.70 -11.46 -5.67
N PRO A 15 2.08 -10.76 -6.75
CA PRO A 15 1.78 -9.34 -6.89
C PRO A 15 0.28 -9.10 -7.01
N ILE A 16 -0.21 -8.08 -6.31
CA ILE A 16 -1.61 -7.64 -6.38
C ILE A 16 -1.76 -6.66 -7.53
N LYS A 17 -2.81 -6.84 -8.34
CA LYS A 17 -3.12 -5.97 -9.48
C LYS A 17 -4.22 -4.97 -9.16
N GLY A 18 -4.17 -3.80 -9.80
CA GLY A 18 -5.17 -2.75 -9.66
C GLY A 18 -5.25 -2.12 -8.27
N PHE A 19 -4.18 -2.18 -7.47
CA PHE A 19 -4.16 -1.48 -6.18
C PHE A 19 -3.98 0.02 -6.40
N LYS A 20 -4.55 0.82 -5.51
CA LYS A 20 -4.36 2.26 -5.41
C LYS A 20 -3.38 2.55 -4.29
N ILE A 21 -2.41 3.41 -4.57
CA ILE A 21 -1.47 3.93 -3.58
C ILE A 21 -1.63 5.43 -3.51
N LYS A 22 -1.77 5.95 -2.29
CA LYS A 22 -1.78 7.38 -1.99
C LYS A 22 -0.56 7.69 -1.14
N VAL A 23 0.23 8.67 -1.56
CA VAL A 23 1.42 9.11 -0.84
C VAL A 23 1.29 10.59 -0.52
N GLU A 24 1.26 10.90 0.77
CA GLU A 24 1.11 12.25 1.29
C GLU A 24 2.36 12.65 2.08
N CYS A 25 2.86 13.86 1.84
CA CYS A 25 3.83 14.53 2.68
C CYS A 25 3.54 16.02 2.72
N LYS A 26 4.31 16.78 3.51
CA LYS A 26 4.08 18.22 3.65
C LYS A 26 4.07 18.91 2.28
N ASN A 27 2.92 19.47 1.90
CA ASN A 27 2.66 20.16 0.63
C ASN A 27 2.79 19.29 -0.63
N PHE A 28 2.61 17.97 -0.52
CA PHE A 28 2.62 17.05 -1.65
C PHE A 28 1.66 15.89 -1.41
N ASP A 29 0.79 15.62 -2.36
CA ASP A 29 -0.08 14.44 -2.40
C ASP A 29 0.01 13.87 -3.81
N SER A 30 0.05 12.55 -3.90
CA SER A 30 0.09 11.81 -5.15
C SER A 30 -0.70 10.53 -5.03
N GLN A 31 -1.44 10.18 -6.08
CA GLN A 31 -2.20 8.95 -6.15
C GLN A 31 -1.84 8.20 -7.43
N HIS A 32 -1.63 6.90 -7.31
CA HIS A 32 -1.27 6.04 -8.41
C HIS A 32 -2.02 4.71 -8.36
N ILE A 33 -2.12 4.06 -9.51
CA ILE A 33 -2.62 2.68 -9.65
C ILE A 33 -1.44 1.81 -10.06
N GLY A 34 -1.28 0.66 -9.40
CA GLY A 34 -0.17 -0.26 -9.65
C GLY A 34 -0.61 -1.71 -9.86
N ASP A 35 0.25 -2.47 -10.54
CA ASP A 35 0.08 -3.90 -10.84
C ASP A 35 1.27 -4.72 -10.32
N GLY A 36 1.37 -4.85 -9.01
CA GLY A 36 2.50 -5.45 -8.31
C GLY A 36 3.56 -4.43 -7.90
N ASP A 37 4.35 -3.95 -8.85
CA ASP A 37 5.46 -3.02 -8.61
C ASP A 37 5.13 -1.61 -9.12
N ILE A 38 5.47 -0.57 -8.35
CA ILE A 38 5.30 0.82 -8.77
C ILE A 38 6.43 1.72 -8.26
N LEU A 39 6.94 2.58 -9.15
CA LEU A 39 7.94 3.59 -8.82
C LEU A 39 7.26 4.94 -8.59
N VAL A 40 7.36 5.48 -7.38
CA VAL A 40 6.80 6.80 -7.04
C VAL A 40 7.93 7.80 -6.84
N GLY A 41 7.82 8.94 -7.52
CA GLY A 41 8.71 10.08 -7.36
C GLY A 41 8.24 10.99 -6.23
N LEU A 42 9.11 11.27 -5.27
CA LEU A 42 8.83 12.16 -4.14
C LEU A 42 9.75 13.39 -4.16
N PRO A 43 9.26 14.57 -3.75
CA PRO A 43 10.11 15.73 -3.48
C PRO A 43 11.19 15.39 -2.45
N LYS A 44 12.40 15.95 -2.62
CA LYS A 44 13.49 15.76 -1.65
C LYS A 44 13.18 16.34 -0.25
N THR A 45 12.19 17.22 -0.18
CA THR A 45 11.73 17.87 1.06
C THR A 45 10.83 16.96 1.90
N CYS A 46 10.33 15.86 1.35
CA CYS A 46 9.48 14.92 2.07
C CYS A 46 10.33 14.01 2.95
N GLN A 47 10.43 14.35 4.24
CA GLN A 47 11.13 13.52 5.23
C GLN A 47 10.24 12.40 5.75
N THR A 48 8.96 12.70 5.99
CA THR A 48 7.95 11.74 6.44
C THR A 48 6.86 11.64 5.39
N ILE A 49 6.43 10.42 5.08
CA ILE A 49 5.32 10.15 4.17
C ILE A 49 4.22 9.38 4.91
N ASN A 50 2.97 9.72 4.61
CA ASN A 50 1.83 8.89 4.92
C ASN A 50 1.45 8.12 3.66
N LEU A 51 1.49 6.79 3.75
CA LEU A 51 1.27 5.87 2.64
C LEU A 51 -0.02 5.10 2.88
N THR A 52 -1.02 5.29 2.04
CA THR A 52 -2.26 4.50 2.08
C THR A 52 -2.32 3.59 0.87
N ILE A 53 -2.63 2.31 1.09
CA ILE A 53 -2.76 1.30 0.03
C ILE A 53 -4.14 0.66 0.11
N ASP A 54 -4.87 0.76 -0.98
CA ASP A 54 -6.22 0.23 -1.13
C ASP A 54 -6.24 -0.76 -2.31
N ALA A 55 -6.75 -1.96 -2.09
CA ALA A 55 -6.89 -2.96 -3.14
C ALA A 55 -8.23 -3.70 -2.97
N PRO A 56 -8.99 -3.95 -4.05
CA PRO A 56 -10.25 -4.66 -3.96
C PRO A 56 -10.08 -6.03 -3.30
N LEU A 57 -10.95 -6.37 -2.34
CA LEU A 57 -10.92 -7.64 -1.57
C LEU A 57 -9.78 -7.76 -0.55
N TYR A 58 -8.99 -6.70 -0.32
CA TYR A 58 -7.91 -6.67 0.67
C TYR A 58 -8.16 -5.63 1.75
N LYS A 59 -7.60 -5.86 2.95
CA LYS A 59 -7.62 -4.86 4.02
C LYS A 59 -6.81 -3.63 3.58
N ASN A 60 -7.41 -2.46 3.74
CA ASN A 60 -6.71 -1.19 3.51
C ASN A 60 -5.65 -0.99 4.61
N ILE A 61 -4.45 -0.53 4.21
CA ILE A 61 -3.35 -0.28 5.13
C ILE A 61 -2.87 1.16 5.00
N THR A 62 -2.55 1.79 6.12
CA THR A 62 -1.93 3.11 6.17
C THR A 62 -0.67 3.07 7.03
N TYR A 63 0.44 3.56 6.48
CA TYR A 63 1.73 3.66 7.16
C TYR A 63 2.21 5.10 7.26
N ASN A 64 2.79 5.45 8.41
CA ASN A 64 3.59 6.66 8.54
C ASN A 64 5.07 6.26 8.52
N LEU A 65 5.80 6.66 7.48
CA LEU A 65 7.17 6.22 7.22
C LEU A 65 8.13 7.40 7.17
N ASP A 66 9.31 7.24 7.78
CA ASP A 66 10.44 8.14 7.57
C ASP A 66 11.22 7.70 6.33
N THR A 67 11.29 8.57 5.32
CA THR A 67 11.96 8.32 4.05
C THR A 67 13.46 8.05 4.18
N ARG A 68 14.09 8.40 5.30
CA ARG A 68 15.50 8.10 5.61
C ARG A 68 15.72 6.63 5.95
N GLU A 69 14.69 5.96 6.45
CA GLU A 69 14.73 4.55 6.84
C GLU A 69 14.31 3.61 5.71
N ILE A 70 13.64 4.15 4.67
CA ILE A 70 13.18 3.37 3.53
C ILE A 70 14.38 3.00 2.64
N ASN A 71 14.64 1.70 2.54
CA ASN A 71 15.71 1.14 1.70
C ASN A 71 15.33 1.10 0.21
N LYS A 72 14.85 2.23 -0.37
CA LYS A 72 14.39 2.46 -1.77
C LYS A 72 13.39 1.46 -2.38
N ASN A 73 13.20 0.30 -1.77
CA ASN A 73 12.30 -0.80 -2.10
C ASN A 73 11.51 -1.09 -0.84
N LEU A 74 10.21 -0.82 -0.87
CA LEU A 74 9.29 -1.19 0.20
C LEU A 74 8.39 -2.31 -0.31
N VAL A 75 8.42 -3.45 0.38
CA VAL A 75 7.49 -4.56 0.11
C VAL A 75 6.36 -4.49 1.13
N VAL A 76 5.12 -4.45 0.65
CA VAL A 76 3.92 -4.43 1.47
C VAL A 76 3.10 -5.68 1.18
N GLY A 77 2.86 -6.48 2.21
CA GLY A 77 1.94 -7.62 2.15
C GLY A 77 0.55 -7.17 2.57
N LEU A 78 -0.45 -7.38 1.72
CA LEU A 78 -1.86 -7.17 2.06
C LEU A 78 -2.52 -8.50 2.41
N GLU A 79 -3.39 -8.46 3.41
CA GLU A 79 -4.26 -9.59 3.79
C GLU A 79 -5.60 -9.46 3.09
N PHE A 80 -6.16 -10.58 2.62
CA PHE A 80 -7.55 -10.62 2.15
C PHE A 80 -8.51 -10.16 3.25
N ILE A 81 -9.59 -9.50 2.84
CA ILE A 81 -10.74 -9.29 3.71
C ILE A 81 -11.33 -10.67 3.95
N ASP A 82 -11.36 -11.10 5.21
CA ASP A 82 -11.95 -12.37 5.58
C ASP A 82 -13.47 -12.25 5.40
N VAL A 83 -13.98 -12.77 4.28
CA VAL A 83 -15.42 -12.78 3.99
C VAL A 83 -16.04 -14.03 4.60
N PHE A 84 -15.84 -14.21 5.91
CA PHE A 84 -16.64 -15.11 6.73
C PHE A 84 -17.40 -14.25 7.75
N GLU A 85 -18.33 -13.42 7.26
CA GLU A 85 -19.52 -13.15 8.07
C GLU A 85 -20.32 -14.45 8.07
N GLU A 86 -20.12 -15.27 9.10
CA GLU A 86 -21.08 -16.29 9.49
C GLU A 86 -22.40 -15.55 9.77
N GLU A 87 -23.32 -15.50 8.80
CA GLU A 87 -24.72 -15.33 9.13
C GLU A 87 -25.11 -16.56 9.95
N VAL A 88 -25.03 -16.42 11.28
CA VAL A 88 -25.69 -17.34 12.20
C VAL A 88 -27.19 -17.11 12.02
N VAL A 89 -27.77 -17.72 10.99
CA VAL A 89 -29.22 -17.84 10.87
C VAL A 89 -29.65 -18.81 11.96
N THR A 90 -29.94 -18.28 13.15
CA THR A 90 -30.66 -19.03 14.18
C THR A 90 -32.03 -19.37 13.61
N ALA A 91 -32.20 -20.63 13.21
CA ALA A 91 -33.48 -21.23 12.84
C ALA A 91 -34.36 -21.49 14.08
#